data_AF-A0A225UVH7-F1
#
_entry.id   AF-A0A225UVH7-F1
#
_cell.length_a   1.000
_cell.length_b   1.000
_cell.length_c   1.000
_cell.angle_alpha   90.00
_cell.angle_beta   90.00
_cell.angle_gamma   90.00
#
_symmetry.space_group_name_H-M   'P 1'
#
loop_
_entity.id
_entity.type
_entity.pdbx_description
1 polymer ?
#
loop_
_entity_poly.entity_id
_entity_poly.type
_entity_poly.pdbx_seq_one_letter_code
_entity_poly.pdbx_strand_id
1 'polypeptide(L)'
;MKEFRPLWALLSALALVTTSHGVGVNAETQAANDAYLTTSGYFVSNVADSGTSLKLQLERNMTITNSTYGDDIDTLVVEVTKSSYDAVRVKIADDAAER
;
A
#
# COMPACT_ATOMS: atom_id res chain seq x y z
N MET A 1 16.27 -31.13 -12.13
CA MET A 1 15.13 -30.26 -12.51
C MET A 1 14.88 -29.34 -11.32
N LYS A 2 15.05 -28.02 -11.46
CA LYS A 2 14.84 -27.07 -10.37
C LYS A 2 13.36 -26.70 -10.34
N GLU A 3 12.67 -27.06 -9.27
CA GLU A 3 11.26 -26.74 -9.09
C GLU A 3 11.09 -25.23 -8.89
N PHE A 4 10.30 -24.62 -9.78
CA PHE A 4 9.88 -23.24 -9.64
C PHE A 4 8.82 -23.17 -8.54
N ARG A 5 9.16 -22.51 -7.43
CA ARG A 5 8.20 -22.25 -6.35
C ARG A 5 7.19 -21.19 -6.84
N PRO A 6 5.88 -21.40 -6.68
CA PRO A 6 4.88 -20.41 -7.08
C PRO A 6 5.03 -19.11 -6.27
N LEU A 7 4.94 -17.97 -6.96
CA LEU A 7 5.15 -16.62 -6.41
C LEU A 7 4.21 -16.23 -5.27
N TRP A 8 3.13 -16.99 -5.05
CA TRP A 8 2.20 -16.76 -3.94
C TRP A 8 2.83 -16.95 -2.55
N ALA A 9 4.00 -17.61 -2.48
CA ALA A 9 4.73 -17.82 -1.23
C ALA A 9 5.57 -16.60 -0.75
N LEU A 10 5.53 -15.46 -1.45
CA LEU A 10 6.37 -14.28 -1.15
C LEU A 10 5.67 -13.17 -0.34
N LEU A 11 4.45 -13.38 0.13
CA LEU A 11 3.67 -12.33 0.81
C LEU A 11 3.51 -12.54 2.32
N SER A 12 4.60 -12.84 3.04
CA SER A 12 4.56 -12.99 4.50
C SER A 12 5.84 -12.50 5.18
N ALA A 13 6.15 -11.21 5.05
CA ALA A 13 7.07 -10.54 5.96
C ALA A 13 6.95 -9.00 5.84
N LEU A 14 6.02 -8.41 6.58
CA LEU A 14 6.26 -7.06 7.10
C LEU A 14 6.10 -7.15 8.61
N ALA A 15 7.20 -7.50 9.27
CA ALA A 15 7.27 -7.57 10.72
C ALA A 15 7.19 -6.17 11.30
N LEU A 16 6.21 -5.98 12.20
CA LEU A 16 6.06 -4.82 13.07
C LEU A 16 7.33 -4.66 13.91
N VAL A 17 8.15 -3.65 13.60
CA VAL A 17 9.23 -3.18 14.48
C VAL A 17 8.63 -2.17 15.44
N THR A 18 8.38 -2.57 16.68
CA THR A 18 8.10 -1.63 17.76
C THR A 18 9.42 -1.23 18.42
N THR A 19 9.93 -0.03 18.13
CA THR A 19 10.92 0.61 18.99
C THR A 19 10.27 1.81 19.66
N SER A 20 9.90 1.64 20.93
CA SER A 20 9.41 2.73 21.76
C SER A 20 10.57 3.67 22.10
N HIS A 21 10.69 4.78 21.38
CA HIS A 21 11.47 5.93 21.82
C HIS A 21 10.52 7.09 22.03
N GLY A 22 10.09 7.25 23.28
CA GLY A 22 9.28 8.37 23.71
C GLY A 22 10.04 9.68 23.51
N VAL A 23 9.65 10.44 22.50
CA VAL A 23 9.89 11.87 22.42
C VAL A 23 8.51 12.50 22.60
N GLY A 24 8.35 13.34 23.62
CA GLY A 24 7.07 13.94 23.97
C GLY A 24 6.44 14.66 22.79
N VAL A 25 5.55 13.97 22.09
CA VAL A 25 4.62 14.53 21.12
C VAL A 25 3.30 14.73 21.85
N ASN A 26 2.71 15.91 21.70
CA ASN A 26 1.44 16.29 22.31
C ASN A 26 0.41 15.17 22.09
N ALA A 27 -0.43 14.85 23.08
CA ALA A 27 -1.32 13.68 23.05
C ALA A 27 -2.19 13.58 21.78
N GLU A 28 -2.54 14.73 21.17
CA GLU A 28 -3.25 14.83 19.90
C GLU A 28 -2.40 14.36 18.70
N THR A 29 -1.09 14.63 18.72
CA THR A 29 -0.13 14.19 17.71
C THR A 29 0.19 12.71 17.83
N GLN A 30 0.19 12.16 19.06
CA GLN A 30 0.33 10.72 19.29
C GLN A 30 -0.93 9.96 18.83
N ALA A 31 -2.13 10.43 19.17
CA ALA A 31 -3.38 9.80 18.72
C ALA A 31 -3.53 9.82 17.19
N ALA A 32 -3.13 10.91 16.53
CA ALA A 32 -3.09 10.98 15.08
C ALA A 32 -2.06 9.99 14.49
N ASN A 33 -0.84 9.91 15.04
CA ASN A 33 0.17 8.94 14.59
C ASN A 33 -0.25 7.49 14.83
N ASP A 34 -0.87 7.18 15.95
CA ASP A 34 -1.38 5.84 16.26
C ASP A 34 -2.51 5.45 15.29
N ALA A 35 -3.36 6.40 14.88
CA ALA A 35 -4.37 6.17 13.84
C ALA A 35 -3.74 5.85 12.47
N TYR A 36 -2.67 6.57 12.08
CA TYR A 36 -1.91 6.28 10.84
C TYR A 36 -1.25 4.90 10.84
N LEU A 37 -0.87 4.37 12.02
CA LEU A 37 -0.18 3.08 12.13
C LEU A 37 -1.13 1.88 12.32
N THR A 38 -2.36 2.12 12.73
CA THR A 38 -3.31 1.06 13.09
C THR A 38 -4.46 0.89 12.11
N THR A 39 -4.72 1.90 11.26
CA THR A 39 -5.82 1.88 10.29
C THR A 39 -5.29 2.05 8.87
N SER A 40 -5.64 1.12 7.97
CA SER A 40 -5.25 1.23 6.56
C SER A 40 -5.97 2.38 5.85
N GLY A 41 -5.24 3.17 5.06
CA GLY A 41 -5.77 4.28 4.26
C GLY A 41 -6.61 3.85 3.06
N TYR A 42 -6.32 2.66 2.52
CA TYR A 42 -7.00 2.07 1.36
C TYR A 42 -7.16 0.56 1.54
N PHE A 43 -8.15 -0.01 0.88
CA PHE A 43 -8.39 -1.44 0.79
C PHE A 43 -8.25 -1.90 -0.66
N VAL A 44 -7.76 -3.12 -0.87
CA VAL A 44 -7.74 -3.73 -2.20
C VAL A 44 -9.17 -4.16 -2.56
N SER A 45 -9.73 -3.60 -3.62
CA SER A 45 -11.06 -3.97 -4.11
C SER A 45 -10.99 -4.98 -5.26
N ASN A 46 -9.92 -4.97 -6.05
CA ASN A 46 -9.72 -5.89 -7.16
C ASN A 46 -8.24 -6.23 -7.38
N VAL A 47 -7.98 -7.42 -7.90
CA VAL A 47 -6.66 -7.92 -8.26
C VAL A 47 -6.72 -8.58 -9.64
N ALA A 48 -5.85 -8.13 -10.54
CA ALA A 48 -5.64 -8.75 -11.85
C ALA A 48 -4.17 -9.13 -12.01
N ASP A 49 -3.90 -10.40 -12.29
CA ASP A 49 -2.56 -10.95 -12.47
C ASP A 49 -2.40 -11.47 -13.91
N SER A 50 -1.34 -11.04 -14.59
CA SER A 50 -0.98 -11.45 -15.94
C SER A 50 0.35 -12.20 -16.01
N GLY A 51 0.92 -12.59 -14.87
CA GLY A 51 2.21 -13.26 -14.71
C GLY A 51 3.43 -12.33 -14.79
N THR A 52 3.45 -11.39 -15.73
CA THR A 52 4.49 -10.36 -15.85
C THR A 52 4.11 -9.04 -15.20
N SER A 53 2.83 -8.85 -14.89
CA SER A 53 2.30 -7.70 -14.19
C SER A 53 1.21 -8.10 -13.20
N LEU A 54 1.15 -7.38 -12.09
CA LEU A 54 0.09 -7.44 -11.09
C LEU A 54 -0.53 -6.05 -10.99
N LYS A 55 -1.84 -5.97 -11.20
CA LYS A 55 -2.63 -4.74 -11.05
C LYS A 55 -3.56 -4.89 -9.85
N LEU A 56 -3.48 -3.95 -8.92
CA LEU A 56 -4.35 -3.87 -7.75
C LEU A 56 -5.20 -2.60 -7.89
N GLN A 57 -6.52 -2.72 -7.79
CA GLN A 57 -7.39 -1.57 -7.59
C GLN A 57 -7.56 -1.37 -6.10
N LEU A 58 -7.39 -0.13 -5.66
CA LEU A 58 -7.50 0.28 -4.27
C LEU A 58 -8.66 1.28 -4.13
N GLU A 59 -9.47 1.07 -3.11
CA GLU A 59 -10.53 1.99 -2.70
C GLU A 59 -10.19 2.62 -1.37
N ARG A 60 -10.41 3.93 -1.27
CA ARG A 60 -10.11 4.70 -0.07
C ARG A 60 -10.94 4.23 1.12
N ASN A 61 -10.29 4.14 2.27
CA ASN A 61 -10.98 3.90 3.52
C ASN A 61 -11.67 5.18 4.01
N MET A 62 -12.97 5.29 3.74
CA MET A 62 -13.79 6.45 4.10
C MET A 62 -14.02 6.63 5.62
N THR A 63 -13.59 5.67 6.46
CA THR A 63 -13.63 5.86 7.93
C THR A 63 -12.54 6.82 8.40
N ILE A 64 -11.53 7.10 7.58
CA ILE A 64 -10.49 8.09 7.84
C ILE A 64 -10.97 9.41 7.25
N THR A 65 -11.04 10.44 8.10
CA THR A 65 -11.48 11.77 7.68
C THR A 65 -10.42 12.45 6.81
N ASN A 66 -10.87 13.27 5.84
CA ASN A 66 -10.00 13.95 4.87
C ASN A 66 -8.85 14.71 5.55
N SER A 67 -7.68 14.65 4.92
CA SER A 67 -6.48 15.27 5.48
C SER A 67 -6.42 16.79 5.26
N THR A 68 -5.56 17.44 6.04
CA THR A 68 -5.22 18.88 5.96
C THR A 68 -4.63 19.31 4.60
N TYR A 69 -4.23 18.37 3.74
CA TYR A 69 -3.39 18.62 2.56
C TYR A 69 -4.13 18.55 1.22
N GLY A 70 -5.46 18.61 1.24
CA GLY A 70 -6.31 18.62 0.05
C GLY A 70 -7.20 17.38 -0.05
N ASP A 71 -7.88 17.26 -1.19
CA ASP A 71 -8.78 16.13 -1.43
C ASP A 71 -7.96 14.86 -1.73
N ASP A 72 -8.24 13.80 -0.98
CA ASP A 72 -7.69 12.48 -1.23
C ASP A 72 -8.32 11.86 -2.49
N ILE A 73 -7.57 11.00 -3.19
CA ILE A 73 -8.06 10.31 -4.39
C ILE A 73 -8.82 9.06 -3.96
N ASP A 74 -10.09 8.92 -4.34
CA ASP A 74 -10.91 7.81 -3.83
C ASP A 74 -10.53 6.44 -4.40
N THR A 75 -10.03 6.40 -5.63
CA THR A 75 -9.67 5.16 -6.32
C THR A 75 -8.25 5.24 -6.89
N LEU A 76 -7.40 4.33 -6.44
CA LEU A 76 -6.03 4.22 -6.93
C LEU A 76 -5.81 2.89 -7.65
N VAL A 77 -4.84 2.87 -8.54
CA VAL A 77 -4.31 1.65 -9.13
C VAL A 77 -2.85 1.50 -8.73
N VAL A 78 -2.50 0.30 -8.29
CA VAL A 78 -1.10 -0.13 -8.13
C VAL A 78 -0.75 -1.09 -9.25
N GLU A 79 0.24 -0.74 -10.06
CA GLU A 79 0.80 -1.61 -11.08
C GLU A 79 2.20 -2.05 -10.66
N VAL A 80 2.37 -3.36 -10.50
CA VAL A 80 3.65 -4.00 -10.25
C VAL A 80 4.05 -4.71 -11.53
N THR A 81 5.16 -4.30 -12.14
CA THR A 81 5.69 -4.93 -13.36
C THR A 81 7.06 -5.54 -13.07
N LYS A 82 7.25 -6.80 -13.46
CA LYS A 82 8.57 -7.42 -13.44
C LYS A 82 9.25 -7.23 -14.80
N SER A 83 10.44 -6.66 -14.79
CA SER A 83 11.27 -6.54 -15.99
C SER A 83 12.05 -7.83 -16.26
N SER A 84 12.53 -7.98 -17.49
CA SER A 84 13.41 -9.07 -17.91
C SER A 84 14.79 -9.07 -17.23
N TYR A 85 15.15 -7.97 -16.54
CA TYR A 85 16.45 -7.79 -15.88
C TYR A 85 16.38 -8.05 -14.38
N ASP A 86 15.38 -8.80 -13.92
CA ASP A 86 15.10 -9.04 -12.50
C ASP A 86 14.86 -7.75 -11.69
N ALA A 87 14.39 -6.69 -12.35
CA ALA A 87 13.94 -5.47 -11.68
C ALA A 87 12.42 -5.48 -11.49
N VAL A 88 11.97 -4.89 -10.40
CA VAL A 88 10.54 -4.68 -10.13
C VAL A 88 10.26 -3.19 -10.15
N ARG A 89 9.23 -2.80 -10.91
CA ARG A 89 8.68 -1.44 -10.88
C ARG A 89 7.32 -1.48 -10.21
N VAL A 90 7.11 -0.56 -9.27
CA VAL A 90 5.80 -0.29 -8.67
C VAL A 90 5.39 1.13 -9.06
N LYS A 91 4.20 1.28 -9.64
CA LYS A 91 3.55 2.58 -9.88
C LYS A 91 2.26 2.62 -9.10
N ILE A 92 2.00 3.73 -8.43
CA ILE A 92 0.68 4.06 -7.87
C ILE A 92 0.15 5.23 -8.70
N ALA A 93 -1.08 5.13 -9.19
CA ALA A 93 -1.69 6.08 -10.09
C ALA A 93 -3.16 6.33 -9.69
N ASP A 94 -3.69 7.47 -10.11
CA ASP A 94 -5.12 7.71 -10.12
C ASP A 94 -5.77 6.82 -11.19
N ASP A 95 -6.82 6.07 -10.84
CA ASP A 95 -7.53 5.22 -11.83
C ASP A 95 -8.39 6.06 -12.78
N ALA A 96 -8.90 7.20 -12.29
CA ALA A 96 -9.85 8.05 -12.99
C ALA A 96 -9.16 9.16 -13.81
N ALA A 97 -7.92 9.53 -13.47
CA ALA A 97 -7.16 10.57 -14.15
C ALA A 97 -5.76 10.09 -14.58
N GLU A 98 -5.20 10.67 -15.64
CA GLU A 98 -3.86 10.34 -16.13
C GLU A 98 -2.76 10.96 -15.23
N ARG A 99 -2.66 10.47 -13.98
CA ARG A 99 -1.72 10.93 -12.96
C ARG A 99 -1.05 9.76 -12.25
#